data_AF-A0A1J0LVV9-F1
#
_entry.id   AF-A0A1J0LVV9-F1
#
_cell.length_a   1.000
_cell.length_b   1.000
_cell.length_c   1.000
_cell.angle_alpha   90.00
_cell.angle_beta   90.00
_cell.angle_gamma   90.00
#
_symmetry.space_group_name_H-M   'P 1'
#
loop_
_entity.id
_entity.type
_entity.pdbx_description
1 polymer ?
#
loop_
_entity_poly.entity_id
_entity_poly.type
_entity_poly.pdbx_seq_one_letter_code
_entity_poly.pdbx_strand_id
1 'polypeptide(L)'
;MWAALGALADEAEANFRYIFFLTETLPPGNDPDAWVNARLSEKASFSHKRVMIVAAWGEVVDTLTGRLEVQSLASRVGARISSQRVHVSPAWVQLGPLSGVVQVAPFVDTPFGKQSLFNNAHALALDQAGFTTVYRLIGRDGWFLVDGRTAAAPTSDYKVIQNRRVMDKATYQVRQALLDFVQWHVDPTDLKASLASLLARANTPLRLMQAAGEIARGRVVAPPGQDILASQTLRLQIRIVPLGYLREIVMDIGFENPFLVG
;
A
#
# COMPACT_ATOMS: atom_id res chain seq x y z
N MET A 1 6.06 -19.79 0.31
CA MET A 1 5.63 -19.20 -0.98
C MET A 1 5.95 -17.70 -1.08
N TRP A 2 5.60 -16.87 -0.08
CA TRP A 2 5.80 -15.42 -0.14
C TRP A 2 7.26 -14.97 -0.30
N ALA A 3 8.21 -15.69 0.28
CA ALA A 3 9.64 -15.42 0.12
C ALA A 3 10.11 -15.50 -1.35
N ALA A 4 9.60 -16.46 -2.11
CA ALA A 4 9.92 -16.59 -3.54
C ALA A 4 9.36 -15.43 -4.36
N LEU A 5 8.14 -14.98 -4.05
CA LEU A 5 7.56 -13.78 -4.66
C LEU A 5 8.35 -12.51 -4.30
N GLY A 6 8.86 -12.42 -3.07
CA GLY A 6 9.76 -11.36 -2.64
C GLY A 6 11.02 -11.29 -3.51
N ALA A 7 11.70 -12.43 -3.67
CA ALA A 7 12.90 -12.53 -4.49
C ALA A 7 12.66 -12.14 -5.96
N LEU A 8 11.55 -12.59 -6.56
CA LEU A 8 11.17 -12.20 -7.93
C LEU A 8 10.89 -10.69 -8.03
N ALA A 9 10.34 -10.08 -6.99
CA ALA A 9 10.08 -8.64 -6.98
C ALA A 9 11.37 -7.82 -6.87
N ASP A 10 12.36 -8.31 -6.12
CA ASP A 10 13.69 -7.69 -6.03
C ASP A 10 14.45 -7.79 -7.36
N GLU A 11 14.37 -8.95 -8.02
CA GLU A 11 14.93 -9.13 -9.36
C GLU A 11 14.29 -8.18 -10.39
N ALA A 12 12.96 -8.04 -10.34
CA ALA A 12 12.24 -7.09 -11.18
C ALA A 12 12.68 -5.63 -10.89
N GLU A 13 12.79 -5.25 -9.61
CA GLU A 13 13.24 -3.91 -9.22
C GLU A 13 14.67 -3.61 -9.67
N ALA A 14 15.58 -4.59 -9.57
CA ALA A 14 16.95 -4.50 -10.08
C ALA A 14 16.99 -4.25 -11.60
N ASN A 15 15.99 -4.75 -12.32
CA ASN A 15 15.80 -4.54 -13.76
C ASN A 15 14.89 -3.34 -14.09
N PHE A 16 14.71 -2.40 -13.16
CA PHE A 16 13.88 -1.20 -13.33
C PHE A 16 12.39 -1.48 -13.61
N ARG A 17 11.91 -2.66 -13.23
CA ARG A 17 10.51 -3.07 -13.31
C ARG A 17 9.90 -3.01 -11.92
N TYR A 18 9.24 -1.89 -11.63
CA TYR A 18 8.62 -1.65 -10.34
C TYR A 18 7.25 -2.34 -10.24
N ILE A 19 7.26 -3.59 -9.78
CA ILE A 19 6.06 -4.41 -9.57
C ILE A 19 5.86 -4.72 -8.08
N PHE A 20 4.66 -5.19 -7.74
CA PHE A 20 4.38 -5.81 -6.45
C PHE A 20 3.49 -7.03 -6.67
N PHE A 21 3.58 -7.99 -5.75
CA PHE A 21 2.73 -9.17 -5.75
C PHE A 21 1.59 -8.98 -4.76
N LEU A 22 0.38 -9.23 -5.22
CA LEU A 22 -0.80 -9.42 -4.39
C LEU A 22 -1.03 -10.92 -4.29
N THR A 23 -1.05 -11.43 -3.07
CA THR A 23 -1.23 -12.85 -2.77
C THR A 23 -2.24 -13.03 -1.66
N GLU A 24 -2.63 -14.27 -1.40
CA GLU A 24 -3.64 -14.65 -0.42
C GLU A 24 -3.06 -15.63 0.59
N THR A 25 -3.76 -15.76 1.71
CA THR A 25 -3.49 -16.82 2.68
C THR A 25 -4.30 -18.06 2.37
N LEU A 26 -3.97 -19.18 3.02
CA LEU A 26 -4.84 -20.34 3.05
C LEU A 26 -6.25 -19.99 3.58
N PRO A 27 -7.32 -20.64 3.06
CA PRO A 27 -8.69 -20.39 3.49
C PRO A 27 -8.88 -20.69 4.98
N PRO A 28 -9.80 -19.97 5.66
CA PRO A 28 -10.14 -20.25 7.04
C PRO A 28 -10.87 -21.58 7.21
N GLY A 29 -10.56 -22.29 8.29
CA GLY A 29 -11.40 -23.36 8.81
C GLY A 29 -12.52 -22.80 9.70
N ASN A 30 -13.18 -23.67 10.47
CA ASN A 30 -14.30 -23.28 11.33
C ASN A 30 -13.88 -22.52 12.59
N ASP A 31 -12.61 -22.60 12.99
CA ASP A 31 -12.05 -21.91 14.15
C ASP A 31 -11.27 -20.66 13.67
N PRO A 32 -11.84 -19.45 13.82
CA PRO A 32 -11.18 -18.21 13.40
C PRO A 32 -9.95 -17.88 14.24
N ASP A 33 -9.92 -18.23 15.53
CA ASP A 33 -8.80 -17.92 16.44
C ASP A 33 -7.58 -18.77 16.09
N ALA A 34 -7.78 -20.08 15.94
CA ALA A 34 -6.73 -20.99 15.51
C ALA A 34 -6.18 -20.59 14.13
N TRP A 35 -7.07 -20.20 13.21
CA TRP A 35 -6.66 -19.75 11.89
C TRP A 35 -5.86 -18.44 11.93
N VAL A 36 -6.31 -17.41 12.67
CA VAL A 36 -5.57 -16.15 12.84
C VAL A 36 -4.18 -16.43 13.42
N ASN A 37 -4.09 -17.19 14.51
CA ASN A 37 -2.81 -17.50 15.15
C ASN A 37 -1.84 -18.24 14.22
N ALA A 38 -2.35 -19.16 13.39
CA ALA A 38 -1.53 -19.82 12.38
C ALA A 38 -0.97 -18.83 11.34
N ARG A 39 -1.78 -17.86 10.87
CA ARG A 39 -1.33 -16.82 9.93
C ARG A 39 -0.30 -15.88 10.55
N LEU A 40 -0.49 -15.49 11.81
CA LEU A 40 0.45 -14.65 12.54
C LEU A 40 1.82 -15.35 12.66
N SER A 41 1.84 -16.63 13.03
CA SER A 41 3.06 -17.43 13.11
C SER A 41 3.75 -17.59 11.76
N GLU A 42 2.99 -17.87 10.70
CA GLU A 42 3.50 -18.01 9.33
C GLU A 42 4.16 -16.71 8.82
N LYS A 43 3.59 -15.56 9.17
CA LYS A 43 4.09 -14.24 8.75
C LYS A 43 5.27 -13.74 9.56
N ALA A 44 5.45 -14.22 10.79
CA ALA A 44 6.44 -13.69 11.73
C ALA A 44 7.88 -13.69 11.17
N SER A 45 8.24 -14.70 10.38
CA SER A 45 9.56 -14.83 9.76
C SER A 45 9.70 -14.15 8.39
N PHE A 46 8.64 -13.53 7.89
CA PHE A 46 8.62 -12.96 6.54
C PHE A 46 8.34 -11.46 6.57
N SER A 47 9.20 -10.68 5.95
CA SER A 47 8.98 -9.24 5.72
C SER A 47 9.44 -8.88 4.33
N HIS A 48 8.56 -8.24 3.56
CA HIS A 48 8.93 -7.78 2.23
C HIS A 48 8.12 -6.56 1.82
N LYS A 49 8.81 -5.56 1.26
CA LYS A 49 8.17 -4.34 0.82
C LYS A 49 7.20 -4.64 -0.35
N ARG A 50 7.59 -5.44 -1.35
CA ARG A 50 6.81 -5.67 -2.59
C ARG A 50 5.80 -6.81 -2.56
N VAL A 51 5.47 -7.34 -1.38
CA VAL A 51 4.44 -8.39 -1.25
C VAL A 51 3.31 -7.85 -0.39
N MET A 52 2.07 -8.02 -0.87
CA MET A 52 0.84 -7.69 -0.16
C MET A 52 0.08 -9.00 0.03
N ILE A 53 -0.22 -9.34 1.29
CA ILE A 53 -0.88 -10.61 1.62
C ILE A 53 -2.29 -10.29 2.12
N VAL A 54 -3.29 -10.75 1.38
CA VAL A 54 -4.70 -10.59 1.74
C VAL A 54 -5.13 -11.82 2.55
N ALA A 55 -5.43 -11.59 3.82
CA ALA A 55 -5.92 -12.64 4.72
C ALA A 55 -7.43 -12.81 4.64
N ALA A 56 -8.17 -11.80 4.17
CA ALA A 56 -9.62 -11.87 4.15
C ALA A 56 -10.16 -12.84 3.10
N TRP A 57 -11.05 -13.73 3.54
CA TRP A 57 -11.86 -14.62 2.71
C TRP A 57 -13.34 -14.28 2.90
N GLY A 58 -14.18 -14.59 1.91
CA GLY A 58 -15.60 -14.35 2.04
C GLY A 58 -16.43 -15.00 0.96
N GLU A 59 -17.71 -15.13 1.24
CA GLU A 59 -18.72 -15.42 0.24
C GLU A 59 -18.93 -14.17 -0.62
N VAL A 60 -18.74 -14.36 -1.91
CA VAL A 60 -18.78 -13.30 -2.91
C VAL A 60 -19.74 -13.70 -4.01
N VAL A 61 -20.47 -12.71 -4.55
CA VAL A 61 -21.29 -12.89 -5.75
C VAL A 61 -20.38 -12.97 -6.98
N ASP A 62 -20.42 -14.10 -7.69
CA ASP A 62 -19.91 -14.18 -9.05
C ASP A 62 -20.85 -13.41 -9.98
N THR A 63 -20.34 -12.34 -10.57
CA THR A 63 -21.10 -11.45 -11.45
C THR A 63 -21.45 -12.09 -12.78
N LEU A 64 -20.77 -13.17 -13.20
CA LEU A 64 -21.06 -13.86 -14.46
C LEU A 64 -22.20 -14.87 -14.29
N THR A 65 -22.17 -15.65 -13.21
CA THR A 65 -23.14 -16.75 -12.99
C THR A 65 -24.24 -16.41 -11.98
N GLY A 66 -24.09 -15.34 -11.20
CA GLY A 66 -24.97 -15.00 -10.09
C GLY A 66 -24.81 -15.91 -8.87
N ARG A 67 -23.86 -16.85 -8.88
CA ARG A 67 -23.62 -17.79 -7.78
C ARG A 67 -22.89 -17.14 -6.63
N LEU A 68 -23.12 -17.68 -5.44
CA LEU A 68 -22.39 -17.34 -4.23
C LEU A 68 -21.27 -18.37 -4.03
N GLU A 69 -20.03 -17.88 -4.00
CA GLU A 69 -18.86 -18.74 -3.81
C GLU A 69 -17.94 -18.17 -2.73
N VAL A 70 -17.41 -19.05 -1.88
CA VAL A 70 -16.41 -18.67 -0.89
C VAL A 70 -15.06 -18.62 -1.57
N GLN A 71 -14.48 -17.42 -1.61
CA GLN A 71 -13.19 -17.18 -2.21
C GLN A 71 -12.38 -16.17 -1.40
N SER A 72 -11.09 -16.12 -1.70
CA SER A 72 -10.21 -15.08 -1.22
C SER A 72 -10.67 -13.72 -1.73
N LEU A 73 -10.62 -12.71 -0.86
CA LEU A 73 -10.94 -11.33 -1.23
C LEU A 73 -9.76 -10.64 -1.95
N ALA A 74 -8.66 -11.35 -2.18
CA ALA A 74 -7.48 -10.84 -2.88
C ALA A 74 -7.82 -10.20 -4.24
N SER A 75 -8.67 -10.85 -5.03
CA SER A 75 -9.12 -10.35 -6.33
C SER A 75 -9.90 -9.02 -6.21
N ARG A 76 -10.77 -8.91 -5.20
CA ARG A 76 -11.56 -7.69 -4.94
C ARG A 76 -10.69 -6.55 -4.43
N VAL A 77 -9.71 -6.85 -3.58
CA VAL A 77 -8.72 -5.87 -3.12
C VAL A 77 -7.85 -5.40 -4.28
N GLY A 78 -7.40 -6.31 -5.14
CA GLY A 78 -6.65 -5.98 -6.35
C GLY A 78 -7.46 -5.11 -7.32
N ALA A 79 -8.71 -5.49 -7.59
CA ALA A 79 -9.62 -4.70 -8.42
C ALA A 79 -9.83 -3.29 -7.88
N ARG A 80 -10.02 -3.16 -6.55
CA ARG A 80 -10.10 -1.87 -5.89
C ARG A 80 -8.83 -1.08 -6.17
N ILE A 81 -7.67 -1.54 -5.71
CA ILE A 81 -6.38 -0.83 -5.87
C ILE A 81 -6.14 -0.35 -7.30
N SER A 82 -6.38 -1.22 -8.29
CA SER A 82 -6.18 -0.93 -9.71
C SER A 82 -7.09 0.18 -10.24
N SER A 83 -8.30 0.30 -9.70
CA SER A 83 -9.27 1.33 -10.11
C SER A 83 -9.00 2.72 -9.53
N GLN A 84 -8.17 2.85 -8.49
CA GLN A 84 -7.84 4.14 -7.89
C GLN A 84 -6.48 4.70 -8.32
N ARG A 85 -6.37 6.04 -8.23
CA ARG A 85 -5.11 6.78 -8.35
C ARG A 85 -4.11 6.30 -7.29
N VAL A 86 -2.81 6.42 -7.60
CA VAL A 86 -1.72 5.80 -6.82
C VAL A 86 -1.65 6.19 -5.34
N HIS A 87 -2.07 7.41 -5.00
CA HIS A 87 -2.02 7.96 -3.64
C HIS A 87 -3.30 7.67 -2.84
N VAL A 88 -4.37 7.20 -3.47
CA VAL A 88 -5.63 6.99 -2.75
C VAL A 88 -5.50 5.70 -1.93
N SER A 89 -5.78 5.80 -0.63
CA SER A 89 -5.84 4.61 0.22
C SER A 89 -7.02 3.73 -0.22
N PRO A 90 -6.80 2.41 -0.45
CA PRO A 90 -7.90 1.50 -0.76
C PRO A 90 -8.87 1.31 0.42
N ALA A 91 -8.45 1.68 1.64
CA ALA A 91 -9.27 1.65 2.85
C ALA A 91 -10.06 2.94 3.10
N TRP A 92 -10.01 3.91 2.20
CA TRP A 92 -10.81 5.13 2.36
C TRP A 92 -12.30 4.81 2.37
N VAL A 93 -12.96 5.08 3.51
CA VAL A 93 -14.36 4.69 3.77
C VAL A 93 -15.34 5.26 2.73
N GLN A 94 -15.04 6.43 2.15
CA GLN A 94 -15.89 7.04 1.11
C GLN A 94 -15.93 6.22 -0.19
N LEU A 95 -14.95 5.33 -0.42
CA LEU A 95 -14.98 4.37 -1.53
C LEU A 95 -16.04 3.28 -1.35
N GLY A 96 -16.71 3.25 -0.20
CA GLY A 96 -17.71 2.25 0.15
C GLY A 96 -17.10 0.90 0.54
N PRO A 97 -17.95 -0.07 0.92
CA PRO A 97 -17.53 -1.42 1.26
C PRO A 97 -16.93 -2.15 0.05
N LEU A 98 -16.16 -3.22 0.28
CA LEU A 98 -15.65 -4.06 -0.80
C LEU A 98 -16.81 -4.64 -1.63
N SER A 99 -16.75 -4.40 -2.93
CA SER A 99 -17.84 -4.73 -3.84
C SER A 99 -18.05 -6.25 -3.96
N GLY A 100 -19.31 -6.67 -3.88
CA GLY A 100 -19.74 -8.06 -4.09
C GLY A 100 -19.46 -9.00 -2.93
N VAL A 101 -18.95 -8.51 -1.79
CA VAL A 101 -18.77 -9.31 -0.58
C VAL A 101 -20.10 -9.38 0.17
N VAL A 102 -20.66 -10.59 0.25
CA VAL A 102 -21.91 -10.84 0.99
C VAL A 102 -21.60 -11.07 2.46
N GLN A 103 -20.66 -11.98 2.75
CA GLN A 103 -20.24 -12.26 4.12
C GLN A 103 -18.78 -12.70 4.20
N VAL A 104 -18.08 -12.28 5.25
CA VAL A 104 -16.67 -12.66 5.48
C VAL A 104 -16.59 -14.03 6.16
N ALA A 105 -15.67 -14.86 5.67
CA ALA A 105 -15.38 -16.18 6.21
C ALA A 105 -14.34 -16.10 7.36
N PRO A 106 -14.38 -17.02 8.33
CA PRO A 106 -15.36 -18.10 8.44
C PRO A 106 -16.73 -17.60 8.92
N PHE A 107 -17.79 -18.30 8.55
CA PHE A 107 -19.16 -17.98 8.93
C PHE A 107 -19.97 -19.25 9.21
N VAL A 108 -21.07 -19.09 9.92
CA VAL A 108 -22.06 -20.16 10.19
C VAL A 108 -23.41 -19.76 9.63
N ASP A 109 -24.17 -20.74 9.16
CA ASP A 109 -25.56 -20.54 8.78
C ASP A 109 -26.44 -20.49 10.04
N THR A 110 -27.21 -19.41 10.18
CA THR A 110 -28.22 -19.26 11.23
C THR A 110 -29.61 -19.16 10.60
N PRO A 111 -30.71 -19.37 11.35
CA PRO A 111 -32.06 -19.13 10.84
C PRO A 111 -32.30 -17.71 10.31
N PHE A 112 -31.46 -16.74 10.72
CA PHE A 112 -31.53 -15.34 10.29
C PHE A 112 -30.52 -14.99 9.18
N GLY A 113 -29.84 -16.00 8.62
CA GLY A 113 -28.81 -15.85 7.58
C GLY A 113 -27.40 -16.16 8.07
N LYS A 114 -26.40 -15.85 7.25
CA LYS A 114 -25.00 -16.16 7.55
C LYS A 114 -24.40 -15.18 8.54
N GLN A 115 -23.85 -15.70 9.62
CA GLN A 115 -23.13 -14.90 10.62
C GLN A 115 -21.63 -15.21 10.56
N SER A 116 -20.83 -14.17 10.33
CA SER A 116 -19.37 -14.30 10.37
C SER A 116 -18.89 -14.56 11.79
N LEU A 117 -18.00 -15.54 11.93
CA LEU A 117 -17.21 -15.78 13.13
C LEU A 117 -15.93 -14.91 13.15
N PHE A 118 -15.62 -14.24 12.03
CA PHE A 118 -14.55 -13.27 11.94
C PHE A 118 -14.99 -11.91 12.50
N ASN A 119 -14.31 -11.43 13.55
CA ASN A 119 -14.63 -10.17 14.22
C ASN A 119 -13.53 -9.11 14.03
N ASN A 120 -13.79 -7.89 14.51
CA ASN A 120 -12.84 -6.78 14.39
C ASN A 120 -11.53 -6.98 15.19
N ALA A 121 -11.52 -7.82 16.24
CA ALA A 121 -10.30 -8.13 16.97
C ALA A 121 -9.36 -9.02 16.13
N HIS A 122 -9.92 -10.02 15.42
CA HIS A 122 -9.16 -10.81 14.45
C HIS A 122 -8.61 -9.93 13.33
N ALA A 123 -9.42 -9.00 12.82
CA ALA A 123 -9.01 -8.03 11.82
C ALA A 123 -7.84 -7.17 12.29
N LEU A 124 -7.90 -6.66 13.52
CA LEU A 124 -6.85 -5.83 14.08
C LEU A 124 -5.53 -6.60 14.29
N ALA A 125 -5.61 -7.83 14.80
CA ALA A 125 -4.42 -8.69 14.97
C ALA A 125 -3.70 -8.94 13.63
N LEU A 126 -4.47 -9.24 12.57
CA LEU A 126 -3.94 -9.43 11.23
C LEU A 126 -3.37 -8.14 10.62
N ASP A 127 -4.05 -6.99 10.77
CA ASP A 127 -3.55 -5.68 10.30
C ASP A 127 -2.23 -5.30 10.96
N GLN A 128 -2.10 -5.52 12.28
CA GLN A 128 -0.89 -5.26 13.04
C GLN A 128 0.29 -6.13 12.57
N ALA A 129 0.04 -7.37 12.15
CA ALA A 129 1.05 -8.26 11.57
C ALA A 129 1.39 -7.96 10.08
N GLY A 130 0.72 -6.98 9.47
CA GLY A 130 0.97 -6.56 8.09
C GLY A 130 0.18 -7.35 7.04
N PHE A 131 -0.93 -7.98 7.44
CA PHE A 131 -1.90 -8.51 6.48
C PHE A 131 -2.90 -7.44 6.07
N THR A 132 -3.32 -7.50 4.80
CA THR A 132 -4.52 -6.78 4.37
C THR A 132 -5.75 -7.61 4.73
N THR A 133 -6.67 -7.00 5.45
CA THR A 133 -7.90 -7.64 5.90
C THR A 133 -9.05 -6.65 5.92
N VAL A 134 -10.22 -7.14 6.31
CA VAL A 134 -11.48 -6.40 6.33
C VAL A 134 -12.06 -6.34 7.73
N TYR A 135 -12.94 -5.38 7.96
CA TYR A 135 -13.63 -5.18 9.23
C TYR A 135 -15.01 -4.57 9.01
N ARG A 136 -15.80 -4.54 10.08
CA ARG A 136 -17.08 -3.82 10.09
C ARG A 136 -16.91 -2.47 10.79
N LEU A 137 -17.42 -1.44 10.14
CA LEU A 137 -17.51 -0.10 10.70
C LEU A 137 -18.86 0.07 11.40
N ILE A 138 -18.85 0.54 12.64
CA ILE A 138 -20.10 0.85 13.35
C ILE A 138 -20.78 2.02 12.61
N GLY A 139 -22.06 1.85 12.27
CA GLY A 139 -22.83 2.84 11.51
C GLY A 139 -22.62 2.81 9.98
N ARG A 140 -21.92 1.80 9.44
CA ARG A 140 -21.80 1.58 7.99
C ARG A 140 -22.07 0.12 7.64
N ASP A 141 -22.83 -0.09 6.56
CA ASP A 141 -23.12 -1.42 6.06
C ASP A 141 -22.00 -1.98 5.18
N GLY A 142 -21.83 -3.30 5.24
CA GLY A 142 -20.82 -4.04 4.49
C GLY A 142 -19.46 -4.15 5.16
N TRP A 143 -18.50 -4.69 4.39
CA TRP A 143 -17.15 -4.97 4.86
C TRP A 143 -16.16 -4.00 4.23
N PHE A 144 -15.42 -3.29 5.08
CA PHE A 144 -14.44 -2.30 4.66
C PHE A 144 -13.05 -2.88 4.80
N LEU A 145 -12.08 -2.36 4.03
CA LEU A 145 -10.67 -2.67 4.26
C LEU A 145 -10.18 -1.97 5.52
N VAL A 146 -9.39 -2.66 6.34
CA VAL A 146 -8.74 -2.02 7.51
C VAL A 146 -7.66 -1.05 7.02
N ASP A 147 -6.75 -1.54 6.19
CA ASP A 147 -5.74 -0.75 5.47
C ASP A 147 -5.19 -1.57 4.29
N GLY A 148 -4.48 -0.92 3.37
CA GLY A 148 -3.76 -1.58 2.29
C GLY A 148 -2.37 -2.05 2.75
N ARG A 149 -2.29 -2.91 3.78
CA ARG A 149 -1.01 -3.36 4.35
C ARG A 149 -0.18 -4.16 3.36
N THR A 150 1.10 -3.82 3.27
CA THR A 150 2.10 -4.71 2.67
C THR A 150 2.73 -5.57 3.76
N ALA A 151 3.42 -6.64 3.34
CA ALA A 151 4.19 -7.49 4.21
C ALA A 151 5.43 -6.82 4.81
N ALA A 152 5.66 -5.52 4.57
CA ALA A 152 6.81 -4.79 5.11
C ALA A 152 6.76 -4.69 6.64
N ALA A 153 7.93 -4.43 7.24
CA ALA A 153 8.02 -4.18 8.67
C ALA A 153 7.15 -2.96 9.08
N PRO A 154 6.57 -2.94 10.30
CA PRO A 154 5.74 -1.84 10.77
C PRO A 154 6.42 -0.46 10.78
N THR A 155 7.75 -0.43 10.94
CA THR A 155 8.60 0.77 10.90
C THR A 155 8.97 1.21 9.49
N SER A 156 8.64 0.42 8.47
CA SER A 156 8.96 0.73 7.08
C SER A 156 8.01 1.80 6.51
N ASP A 157 8.56 2.75 5.76
CA ASP A 157 7.80 3.73 4.96
C ASP A 157 6.81 3.07 3.98
N TYR A 158 7.09 1.79 3.68
CA TYR A 158 6.42 0.95 2.72
C TYR A 158 5.33 0.05 3.29
N LYS A 159 4.98 0.20 4.57
CA LYS A 159 3.96 -0.60 5.28
C LYS A 159 2.56 -0.55 4.66
N VAL A 160 2.27 0.47 3.85
CA VAL A 160 0.99 0.63 3.13
C VAL A 160 1.22 0.74 1.62
N ILE A 161 0.28 0.18 0.84
CA ILE A 161 0.41 0.00 -0.60
C ILE A 161 0.43 1.32 -1.37
N GLN A 162 -0.34 2.32 -0.92
CA GLN A 162 -0.39 3.63 -1.56
C GLN A 162 0.96 4.35 -1.52
N ASN A 163 1.72 4.24 -0.41
CA ASN A 163 3.08 4.78 -0.34
C ASN A 163 4.02 4.08 -1.33
N ARG A 164 3.89 2.76 -1.49
CA ARG A 164 4.66 2.04 -2.50
C ARG A 164 4.31 2.52 -3.91
N ARG A 165 3.02 2.56 -4.26
CA ARG A 165 2.56 2.92 -5.61
C ARG A 165 3.02 4.32 -6.01
N VAL A 166 2.99 5.26 -5.06
CA VAL A 166 3.55 6.61 -5.23
C VAL A 166 5.05 6.55 -5.54
N MET A 167 5.84 5.82 -4.75
CA MET A 167 7.28 5.72 -4.95
C MET A 167 7.65 5.01 -6.27
N ASP A 168 6.95 3.93 -6.60
CA ASP A 168 7.17 3.18 -7.84
C ASP A 168 6.87 4.06 -9.07
N LYS A 169 5.76 4.81 -9.05
CA LYS A 169 5.44 5.79 -10.10
C LYS A 169 6.50 6.87 -10.21
N ALA A 170 6.91 7.46 -9.09
CA ALA A 170 7.92 8.51 -9.07
C ALA A 170 9.26 8.01 -9.62
N THR A 171 9.71 6.84 -9.19
CA THR A 171 10.99 6.27 -9.63
C THR A 171 10.97 5.95 -11.12
N TYR A 172 9.88 5.36 -11.61
CA TYR A 172 9.69 5.10 -13.03
C TYR A 172 9.75 6.40 -13.85
N GLN A 173 9.00 7.43 -13.47
CA GLN A 173 8.95 8.68 -14.23
C GLN A 173 10.27 9.47 -14.17
N VAL A 174 10.93 9.51 -13.01
CA VAL A 174 12.26 10.12 -12.87
C VAL A 174 13.28 9.39 -13.74
N ARG A 175 13.25 8.05 -13.76
CA ARG A 175 14.12 7.26 -14.65
C ARG A 175 13.88 7.61 -16.11
N GLN A 176 12.63 7.59 -16.58
CA GLN A 176 12.29 7.93 -17.96
C GLN A 176 12.81 9.33 -18.35
N ALA A 177 12.68 10.31 -17.45
CA ALA A 177 13.16 11.67 -17.67
C ALA A 177 14.70 11.79 -17.74
N LEU A 178 15.43 10.81 -17.19
CA LEU A 178 16.88 10.77 -17.12
C LEU A 178 17.55 9.89 -18.17
N LEU A 179 16.79 9.08 -18.93
CA LEU A 179 17.37 8.19 -19.94
C LEU A 179 18.13 8.96 -21.03
N ASP A 180 17.65 10.16 -21.39
CA ASP A 180 18.29 11.03 -22.38
C ASP A 180 19.67 11.56 -21.92
N PHE A 181 19.99 11.46 -20.63
CA PHE A 181 21.24 11.93 -20.04
C PHE A 181 22.30 10.82 -19.89
N VAL A 182 22.01 9.60 -20.34
CA VAL A 182 23.00 8.51 -20.36
C VAL A 182 24.11 8.86 -21.35
N GLN A 183 25.37 8.79 -20.91
CA GLN A 183 26.56 9.26 -21.64
C GLN A 183 26.64 10.77 -21.88
N TRP A 184 25.83 11.56 -21.18
CA TRP A 184 25.98 13.02 -21.21
C TRP A 184 27.29 13.45 -20.50
N HIS A 185 27.93 14.49 -21.02
CA HIS A 185 29.17 15.03 -20.45
C HIS A 185 28.87 15.92 -19.25
N VAL A 186 29.75 15.89 -18.24
CA VAL A 186 29.69 16.77 -17.07
C VAL A 186 31.07 17.37 -16.85
N ASP A 187 31.12 18.64 -16.45
CA ASP A 187 32.37 19.26 -16.00
C ASP A 187 32.69 18.75 -14.57
N PRO A 188 33.81 18.02 -14.38
CA PRO A 188 34.20 17.53 -13.06
C PRO A 188 34.66 18.66 -12.13
N THR A 189 35.04 19.83 -12.65
CA THR A 189 35.51 20.99 -11.87
C THR A 189 34.36 21.85 -11.34
N ASP A 190 33.23 21.88 -12.05
CA ASP A 190 31.96 22.47 -11.59
C ASP A 190 30.80 21.49 -11.78
N LEU A 191 30.79 20.47 -10.93
CA LEU A 191 29.76 19.44 -10.97
C LEU A 191 28.37 20.00 -10.64
N LYS A 192 28.27 21.05 -9.83
CA LYS A 192 26.98 21.62 -9.42
C LYS A 192 26.30 22.32 -10.59
N ALA A 193 27.02 23.15 -11.34
CA ALA A 193 26.48 23.78 -12.54
C ALA A 193 26.16 22.73 -13.61
N SER A 194 27.06 21.77 -13.81
CA SER A 194 26.88 20.68 -14.78
C SER A 194 25.63 19.85 -14.50
N LEU A 195 25.34 19.51 -13.25
CA LEU A 195 24.17 18.69 -12.92
C LEU A 195 22.86 19.48 -12.83
N ALA A 196 22.87 20.81 -12.95
CA ALA A 196 21.69 21.63 -12.72
C ALA A 196 20.54 21.32 -13.69
N SER A 197 20.83 21.19 -14.99
CA SER A 197 19.83 20.85 -16.01
C SER A 197 19.27 19.44 -15.82
N LEU A 198 20.14 18.47 -15.50
CA LEU A 198 19.79 17.08 -15.21
C LEU A 198 18.86 17.01 -13.99
N LEU A 199 19.21 17.70 -12.89
CA LEU A 199 18.39 17.75 -11.69
C LEU A 199 17.06 18.47 -11.94
N ALA A 200 17.03 19.54 -12.75
CA ALA A 200 15.79 20.21 -13.12
C ALA A 200 14.85 19.28 -13.91
N ARG A 201 15.42 18.49 -14.84
CA ARG A 201 14.67 17.47 -15.59
C ARG A 201 14.16 16.36 -14.66
N ALA A 202 15.01 15.84 -13.79
CA ALA A 202 14.67 14.80 -12.81
C ALA A 202 13.55 15.24 -11.84
N ASN A 203 13.52 16.51 -11.45
CA ASN A 203 12.50 17.04 -10.54
C ASN A 203 11.16 17.33 -11.23
N THR A 204 11.12 17.43 -12.57
CA THR A 204 9.89 17.71 -13.32
C THR A 204 8.75 16.71 -13.06
N PRO A 205 8.96 15.39 -13.15
CA PRO A 205 7.89 14.43 -12.84
C PRO A 205 7.40 14.54 -11.39
N LEU A 206 8.28 14.81 -10.43
CA LEU A 206 7.87 15.01 -9.04
C LEU A 206 7.01 16.27 -8.86
N ARG A 207 7.31 17.37 -9.57
CA ARG A 207 6.47 18.57 -9.58
C ARG A 207 5.09 18.30 -10.17
N LEU A 208 5.00 17.49 -11.23
CA LEU A 208 3.72 17.09 -11.82
C LEU A 208 2.90 16.23 -10.85
N MET A 209 3.54 15.29 -10.14
CA MET A 209 2.87 14.50 -9.09
C MET A 209 2.36 15.38 -7.94
N GLN A 210 3.14 16.39 -7.53
CA GLN A 210 2.74 17.35 -6.51
C GLN A 210 1.55 18.21 -6.99
N ALA A 211 1.60 18.73 -8.22
CA ALA A 211 0.50 19.49 -8.83
C ALA A 211 -0.77 18.65 -8.97
N ALA A 212 -0.62 17.35 -9.22
CA ALA A 212 -1.74 16.40 -9.28
C ALA A 212 -2.27 15.97 -7.90
N GLY A 213 -1.68 16.47 -6.80
CA GLY A 213 -2.07 16.16 -5.43
C GLY A 213 -1.70 14.74 -4.97
N GLU A 214 -0.74 14.08 -5.63
CA GLU A 214 -0.36 12.69 -5.29
C GLU A 214 0.67 12.61 -4.17
N ILE A 215 1.44 13.69 -3.97
CA ILE A 215 2.47 13.83 -2.95
C ILE A 215 2.41 15.23 -2.35
N ALA A 216 2.82 15.38 -1.09
CA ALA A 216 2.94 16.69 -0.49
C ALA A 216 4.16 17.45 -1.04
N ARG A 217 5.28 16.75 -1.21
CA ARG A 217 6.52 17.30 -1.77
C ARG A 217 7.40 16.19 -2.33
N GLY A 218 8.16 16.46 -3.39
CA GLY A 218 9.20 15.56 -3.89
C GLY A 218 10.45 16.32 -4.30
N ARG A 219 11.62 15.71 -4.14
CA ARG A 219 12.86 16.21 -4.73
C ARG A 219 13.83 15.08 -5.10
N VAL A 220 14.60 15.30 -6.15
CA VAL A 220 15.78 14.49 -6.51
C VAL A 220 17.03 15.20 -6.01
N VAL A 221 17.87 14.47 -5.27
CA VAL A 221 19.11 14.96 -4.65
C VAL A 221 20.28 14.17 -5.20
N ALA A 222 21.35 14.84 -5.63
CA ALA A 222 22.64 14.23 -5.86
C ALA A 222 23.47 14.32 -4.57
N PRO A 223 23.83 13.21 -3.91
CA PRO A 223 24.76 13.24 -2.78
C PRO A 223 26.11 13.86 -3.17
N PRO A 224 26.73 14.66 -2.28
CA PRO A 224 28.04 15.24 -2.54
C PRO A 224 29.15 14.17 -2.49
N GLY A 225 30.33 14.50 -3.03
CA GLY A 225 31.54 13.68 -2.90
C GLY A 225 31.59 12.45 -3.82
N GLN A 226 30.85 12.44 -4.92
CA GLN A 226 30.91 11.35 -5.91
C GLN A 226 32.01 11.61 -6.93
N ASP A 227 32.93 10.65 -7.08
CA ASP A 227 33.94 10.67 -8.13
C ASP A 227 33.37 10.06 -9.43
N ILE A 228 32.88 10.94 -10.30
CA ILE A 228 32.28 10.54 -11.58
C ILE A 228 33.36 10.21 -12.62
N LEU A 229 34.56 10.77 -12.51
CA LEU A 229 35.67 10.47 -13.42
C LEU A 229 36.13 9.01 -13.25
N ALA A 230 36.29 8.57 -12.00
CA ALA A 230 36.69 7.22 -11.71
C ALA A 230 35.56 6.20 -11.90
N SER A 231 34.34 6.54 -11.45
CA SER A 231 33.23 5.58 -11.43
C SER A 231 32.37 5.56 -12.70
N GLN A 232 32.37 6.63 -13.49
CA GLN A 232 31.44 6.84 -14.60
C GLN A 232 29.96 6.69 -14.20
N THR A 233 29.64 6.84 -12.92
CA THR A 233 28.29 6.68 -12.37
C THR A 233 27.86 7.89 -11.56
N LEU A 234 26.62 8.33 -11.77
CA LEU A 234 25.97 9.34 -10.94
C LEU A 234 24.86 8.69 -10.11
N ARG A 235 24.98 8.75 -8.78
CA ARG A 235 23.95 8.30 -7.86
C ARG A 235 23.03 9.46 -7.52
N LEU A 236 21.73 9.22 -7.64
CA LEU A 236 20.67 10.16 -7.28
C LEU A 236 19.77 9.53 -6.23
N GLN A 237 19.21 10.37 -5.36
CA GLN A 237 18.25 9.98 -4.33
C GLN A 237 16.93 10.68 -4.57
N ILE A 238 15.86 9.90 -4.70
CA ILE A 238 14.49 10.41 -4.76
C ILE A 238 13.97 10.49 -3.32
N ARG A 239 13.51 11.67 -2.91
CA ARG A 239 12.94 11.93 -1.57
C ARG A 239 11.53 12.47 -1.73
N ILE A 240 10.55 11.75 -1.18
CA ILE A 240 9.13 12.11 -1.26
C ILE A 240 8.59 12.27 0.16
N VAL A 241 7.82 13.33 0.37
CA VAL A 241 6.95 13.50 1.53
C VAL A 241 5.57 12.98 1.10
N PRO A 242 5.11 11.82 1.62
CA PRO A 242 3.81 11.27 1.28
C PRO A 242 2.68 12.09 1.91
N LEU A 243 1.45 11.85 1.46
CA LEU A 243 0.25 12.36 2.13
C LEU A 243 0.03 11.63 3.47
N GLY A 244 -0.61 12.32 4.41
CA GLY A 244 -1.11 11.69 5.64
C GLY A 244 -2.43 10.95 5.38
N TYR A 245 -2.58 9.76 5.94
CA TYR A 245 -3.83 8.98 5.88
C TYR A 245 -4.41 8.88 7.29
N LEU A 246 -5.64 9.37 7.45
CA LEU A 246 -6.37 9.27 8.71
C LEU A 246 -6.84 7.83 8.92
N ARG A 247 -6.42 7.23 10.03
CA ARG A 247 -6.91 5.90 10.46
C ARG A 247 -8.05 6.00 11.46
N GLU A 248 -7.99 7.00 12.33
CA GLU A 248 -8.96 7.24 13.39
C GLU A 248 -9.25 8.73 13.47
N ILE A 249 -10.51 9.06 13.74
CA ILE A 249 -10.97 10.42 14.04
C ILE A 249 -11.53 10.35 15.46
N VAL A 250 -10.87 11.04 16.38
CA VAL A 250 -11.26 11.10 17.79
C VAL A 250 -11.97 12.43 18.01
N MET A 251 -13.13 12.38 18.65
CA MET A 251 -13.93 13.56 19.01
C MET A 251 -14.03 13.62 20.53
N ASP A 252 -13.83 14.81 21.09
CA ASP A 252 -14.13 15.09 22.49
C ASP A 252 -15.52 15.74 22.59
N ILE A 253 -16.27 15.43 23.64
CA ILE A 253 -17.63 15.95 23.86
C ILE A 253 -17.69 16.74 25.16
N GLY A 254 -18.22 17.96 25.08
CA GLY A 254 -18.41 18.83 26.23
C GLY A 254 -19.50 19.86 25.96
N PHE A 255 -20.19 20.29 27.02
CA PHE A 255 -21.11 21.42 26.95
C PHE A 255 -20.35 22.72 27.18
N GLU A 256 -20.58 23.70 26.31
CA GLU A 256 -20.08 25.06 26.49
C GLU A 256 -21.05 25.86 27.35
N ASN A 257 -20.56 26.49 28.41
CA ASN A 257 -21.36 27.42 29.21
C ASN A 257 -21.16 28.84 28.69
N PRO A 258 -22.16 29.46 28.05
CA PRO A 258 -22.02 30.80 27.46
C PRO A 258 -21.81 31.92 28.48
N PHE A 259 -21.92 31.62 29.78
CA PHE A 259 -21.72 32.58 30.87
C PHE A 259 -20.37 32.42 31.61
N LEU A 260 -19.60 31.37 31.29
CA LEU A 260 -18.23 31.22 31.79
C LEU A 260 -17.27 31.72 30.71
N VAL A 261 -17.06 33.03 30.68
CA VAL A 261 -15.98 33.64 29.88
C VAL A 261 -14.66 33.32 30.58
N GLY A 262 -13.83 32.50 29.93
CA GLY A 262 -12.40 32.40 30.21
C GLY A 262 -11.62 33.41 29.37
#